data_AF-E8RPS2-F1
#
_entry.id   AF-E8RPS2-F1
#
_cell.length_a   1.000
_cell.length_b   1.000
_cell.length_c   1.000
_cell.angle_alpha   90.00
_cell.angle_beta   90.00
_cell.angle_gamma   90.00
#
_symmetry.space_group_name_H-M   'P 1'
#
loop_
_entity.id
_entity.type
_entity.pdbx_description
1 polymer ?
#
loop_
_entity_poly.entity_id
_entity_poly.type
_entity_poly.pdbx_seq_one_letter_code
_entity_poly.pdbx_strand_id
1 'polypeptide(L)'
;MHTLIDYLTTRGAWVMAFFFAVSGRILYHTEMVKKGRRRFWSWRLLLELPTAVGMGVIAYGGCALVNITGDGQAAIIAVASYLGPHGVNELWALWLERKRSEPSKSE
;
A
#
# COMPACT_ATOMS: atom_id res chain seq x y z
N MET A 1 -21.81 -25.12 9.81
CA MET A 1 -20.93 -24.31 10.68
C MET A 1 -19.72 -23.71 9.95
N HIS A 2 -19.19 -24.33 8.88
CA HIS A 2 -18.11 -23.75 8.07
C HIS A 2 -18.45 -22.37 7.46
N THR A 3 -19.66 -22.21 6.89
CA THR A 3 -20.06 -20.96 6.23
C THR A 3 -20.11 -19.73 7.14
N LEU A 4 -20.43 -19.90 8.42
CA LEU A 4 -20.57 -18.78 9.37
C LEU A 4 -19.19 -18.30 9.85
N ILE A 5 -18.26 -19.24 10.08
CA ILE A 5 -16.87 -18.94 10.41
C ILE A 5 -16.17 -18.31 9.20
N ASP A 6 -16.34 -18.85 8.00
CA ASP A 6 -15.73 -18.29 6.78
C ASP A 6 -16.24 -16.87 6.49
N TYR A 7 -17.53 -16.62 6.72
CA TYR A 7 -18.13 -15.31 6.53
C TYR A 7 -17.61 -14.27 7.54
N LEU A 8 -17.45 -14.66 8.81
CA LEU A 8 -16.86 -13.82 9.85
C LEU A 8 -15.37 -13.58 9.62
N THR A 9 -14.63 -14.60 9.18
CA THR A 9 -13.19 -14.52 8.92
C THR A 9 -12.91 -13.63 7.71
N THR A 10 -13.71 -13.76 6.65
CA THR A 10 -13.60 -12.91 5.46
C THR A 10 -13.90 -11.46 5.82
N ARG A 11 -15.01 -11.17 6.52
CA ARG A 11 -15.33 -9.80 6.98
C ARG A 11 -14.27 -9.23 7.93
N GLY A 12 -13.71 -10.06 8.81
CA GLY A 12 -12.58 -9.70 9.67
C GLY A 12 -11.35 -9.29 8.85
N ALA A 13 -11.04 -10.02 7.78
CA ALA A 13 -9.92 -9.71 6.90
C ALA A 13 -10.11 -8.35 6.17
N TRP A 14 -11.32 -8.03 5.70
CA TRP A 14 -11.60 -6.71 5.09
C TRP A 14 -11.46 -5.56 6.08
N VAL A 15 -11.93 -5.75 7.31
CA VAL A 15 -11.79 -4.75 8.38
C VAL A 15 -10.32 -4.55 8.73
N MET A 16 -9.56 -5.63 8.89
CA MET A 16 -8.12 -5.55 9.15
C MET A 16 -7.38 -4.89 7.99
N ALA A 17 -7.68 -5.25 6.74
CA ALA A 17 -7.11 -4.62 5.56
C ALA A 17 -7.36 -3.11 5.52
N PHE A 18 -8.55 -2.66 5.90
CA PHE A 18 -8.85 -1.23 6.02
C PHE A 18 -8.00 -0.56 7.12
N PHE A 19 -7.92 -1.15 8.32
CA PHE A 19 -7.08 -0.60 9.39
C PHE A 19 -5.60 -0.55 9.02
N PHE A 20 -5.10 -1.58 8.35
CA PHE A 20 -3.74 -1.62 7.83
C PHE A 20 -3.50 -0.60 6.73
N ALA A 21 -4.48 -0.36 5.85
CA ALA A 21 -4.40 0.67 4.83
C ALA A 21 -4.32 2.08 5.44
N VAL A 22 -5.19 2.36 6.40
CA VAL A 22 -5.20 3.63 7.15
C VAL A 22 -3.89 3.80 7.92
N SER A 23 -3.42 2.75 8.60
CA SER A 23 -2.17 2.77 9.37
C SER A 23 -0.97 3.02 8.47
N GLY A 24 -0.89 2.35 7.31
CA GLY A 24 0.14 2.60 6.30
C GLY A 24 0.14 4.06 5.85
N ARG A 25 -1.04 4.65 5.61
CA ARG A 25 -1.10 6.05 5.20
C ARG A 25 -0.65 7.02 6.29
N ILE A 26 -1.03 6.76 7.53
CA ILE A 26 -0.57 7.54 8.69
C ILE A 26 0.95 7.47 8.80
N LEU A 27 1.54 6.28 8.68
CA LEU A 27 2.98 6.09 8.79
C LEU A 27 3.74 6.89 7.72
N TYR A 28 3.30 6.81 6.46
CA TYR A 28 3.87 7.60 5.37
C TYR A 28 3.78 9.12 5.64
N HIS A 29 2.64 9.58 6.15
CA HIS A 29 2.46 10.99 6.49
C HIS A 29 3.40 11.43 7.60
N THR A 30 3.55 10.63 8.67
CA THR A 30 4.49 10.95 9.75
C THR A 30 5.93 11.05 9.25
N GLU A 31 6.36 10.18 8.33
CA GLU A 31 7.68 10.24 7.71
C GLU A 31 7.87 11.51 6.86
N MET A 32 6.85 11.91 6.11
CA MET A 32 6.89 13.14 5.31
C MET A 32 6.92 14.41 6.15
N VAL A 33 6.22 14.43 7.29
CA VAL A 33 6.26 15.51 8.27
C VAL A 33 7.65 15.59 8.92
N LYS A 34 8.20 14.46 9.38
CA LYS A 34 9.54 14.41 10.00
C LYS A 34 10.63 14.94 9.06
N LYS A 35 10.50 14.69 7.76
CA LYS A 35 11.42 15.17 6.73
C LYS A 35 11.20 16.65 6.35
N GLY A 36 10.28 17.35 7.01
CA GLY A 36 9.97 18.77 6.76
C GLY A 36 9.36 19.04 5.38
N ARG A 37 8.96 17.99 4.63
CA ARG A 37 8.54 18.12 3.24
C ARG A 37 7.05 18.48 3.07
N ARG A 38 6.21 18.41 4.12
CA ARG A 38 4.78 18.79 4.11
C ARG A 38 4.27 19.31 5.47
N ARG A 39 3.25 20.19 5.46
CA ARG A 39 2.52 20.68 6.67
C ARG A 39 1.65 19.57 7.27
N PHE A 40 1.59 19.49 8.61
CA PHE A 40 0.98 18.38 9.36
C PHE A 40 -0.51 18.13 9.06
N TRP A 41 -1.27 19.19 8.77
CA TRP A 41 -2.71 19.12 8.49
C TRP A 41 -3.04 20.04 7.32
N SER A 42 -3.41 19.46 6.18
CA SER A 42 -3.96 20.20 5.04
C SER A 42 -5.17 19.45 4.50
N TRP A 43 -6.13 20.16 3.90
CA TRP A 43 -7.29 19.54 3.25
C TRP A 43 -6.90 18.50 2.19
N ARG A 44 -5.70 18.64 1.63
CA ARG A 44 -5.10 17.68 0.72
C ARG A 44 -4.83 16.32 1.36
N LEU A 45 -4.56 16.27 2.66
CA LEU A 45 -4.32 15.04 3.43
C LEU A 45 -5.57 14.17 3.53
N LEU A 46 -6.74 14.79 3.73
CA LEU A 46 -8.01 14.06 3.74
C LEU A 46 -8.30 13.41 2.38
N LEU A 47 -7.83 14.02 1.29
CA LEU A 47 -7.93 13.45 -0.07
C LEU A 47 -6.88 12.37 -0.36
N GLU A 48 -5.84 12.26 0.48
CA GLU A 48 -4.87 11.17 0.39
C GLU A 48 -5.39 9.85 0.98
N LEU A 49 -6.36 9.90 1.92
CA LEU A 49 -7.02 8.71 2.46
C LEU A 49 -7.79 7.92 1.38
N PRO A 50 -8.66 8.53 0.56
CA PRO A 50 -9.30 7.85 -0.58
C PRO A 50 -8.29 7.22 -1.54
N THR A 51 -7.17 7.90 -1.77
CA THR A 51 -6.10 7.37 -2.62
C THR A 51 -5.47 6.12 -1.99
N ALA A 52 -5.20 6.13 -0.69
CA ALA A 52 -4.68 4.98 0.05
C ALA A 52 -5.67 3.81 0.04
N VAL A 53 -6.96 4.08 0.27
CA VAL A 53 -8.04 3.08 0.18
C VAL A 53 -8.09 2.51 -1.23
N GLY A 54 -8.03 3.34 -2.27
CA GLY A 54 -8.00 2.90 -3.67
C GLY A 54 -6.83 1.97 -3.98
N MET A 55 -5.62 2.31 -3.50
CA MET A 55 -4.44 1.43 -3.66
C MET A 55 -4.59 0.12 -2.87
N GLY A 56 -5.20 0.16 -1.69
CA GLY A 56 -5.54 -1.03 -0.93
C GLY A 56 -6.52 -1.95 -1.67
N VAL A 57 -7.53 -1.39 -2.35
CA VAL A 57 -8.47 -2.16 -3.19
C VAL A 57 -7.76 -2.77 -4.40
N ILE A 58 -6.87 -2.03 -5.06
CA ILE A 58 -6.07 -2.56 -6.17
C ILE A 58 -5.19 -3.72 -5.70
N ALA A 59 -4.53 -3.57 -4.55
CA ALA A 59 -3.71 -4.62 -3.95
C ALA A 59 -4.54 -5.85 -3.54
N TYR A 60 -5.74 -5.65 -2.97
CA TYR A 60 -6.68 -6.71 -2.66
C TYR A 60 -7.04 -7.51 -3.92
N GLY A 61 -7.38 -6.81 -5.02
CA GLY A 61 -7.67 -7.44 -6.31
C GLY A 61 -6.48 -8.23 -6.85
N GLY A 62 -5.28 -7.66 -6.76
CA GLY A 62 -4.03 -8.34 -7.14
C GLY A 62 -3.81 -9.64 -6.35
N CYS A 63 -4.00 -9.60 -5.02
CA CYS A 63 -3.90 -10.78 -4.17
C CYS A 63 -4.94 -11.85 -4.53
N ALA A 64 -6.17 -11.44 -4.87
CA ALA A 64 -7.22 -12.35 -5.28
C ALA A 64 -6.87 -13.11 -6.57
N LEU A 65 -6.19 -12.46 -7.53
CA LEU A 65 -5.74 -13.12 -8.76
C LEU A 65 -4.71 -14.23 -8.52
N VAL A 66 -3.89 -14.09 -7.48
CA VAL A 66 -2.85 -15.07 -7.12
C VAL A 66 -3.22 -15.95 -5.92
N ASN A 67 -4.50 -15.93 -5.50
CA ASN A 67 -5.03 -16.68 -4.36
C ASN A 67 -4.32 -16.41 -3.01
N ILE A 68 -3.77 -15.22 -2.82
CA ILE A 68 -3.23 -14.80 -1.52
C ILE A 68 -4.39 -14.32 -0.65
N THR A 69 -4.56 -14.94 0.52
CA THR A 69 -5.64 -14.65 1.47
C THR A 69 -5.09 -14.50 2.90
N GLY A 70 -5.90 -13.95 3.80
CA GLY A 70 -5.56 -13.82 5.22
C GLY A 70 -4.47 -12.78 5.49
N ASP A 71 -3.56 -13.10 6.41
CA ASP A 71 -2.55 -12.15 6.92
C ASP A 71 -1.61 -11.63 5.83
N GLY A 72 -1.25 -12.49 4.85
CA GLY A 72 -0.41 -12.10 3.72
C GLY A 72 -1.06 -11.06 2.83
N GLN A 73 -2.38 -11.18 2.60
CA GLN A 73 -3.15 -10.20 1.85
C GLN A 73 -3.24 -8.87 2.60
N ALA A 74 -3.47 -8.91 3.92
CA ALA A 74 -3.51 -7.72 4.76
C ALA A 74 -2.17 -6.96 4.76
N ALA A 75 -1.04 -7.69 4.83
CA ALA A 75 0.29 -7.11 4.76
C ALA A 75 0.56 -6.41 3.40
N ILE A 76 0.18 -7.05 2.29
CA ILE A 76 0.33 -6.48 0.94
C ILE A 76 -0.51 -5.21 0.80
N ILE A 77 -1.75 -5.22 1.30
CA ILE A 77 -2.63 -4.05 1.31
C ILE A 77 -2.02 -2.92 2.15
N ALA A 78 -1.45 -3.23 3.31
CA ALA A 78 -0.75 -2.26 4.16
C ALA A 78 0.40 -1.58 3.41
N VAL A 79 1.26 -2.36 2.75
CA VAL A 79 2.41 -1.87 1.98
C VAL A 79 1.98 -1.02 0.80
N ALA A 80 0.99 -1.47 0.03
CA ALA A 80 0.47 -0.72 -1.11
C ALA A 80 -0.12 0.63 -0.68
N SER A 81 -0.83 0.65 0.45
CA SER A 81 -1.43 1.86 1.01
C SER A 81 -0.39 2.81 1.63
N TYR A 82 0.69 2.25 2.20
CA TYR A 82 1.84 3.01 2.70
C TYR A 82 2.58 3.73 1.57
N LEU A 83 2.93 3.01 0.50
CA LEU A 83 3.62 3.59 -0.66
C LEU A 83 2.74 4.62 -1.37
N GLY A 84 1.49 4.26 -1.65
CA GLY A 84 0.63 5.03 -2.53
C GLY A 84 1.23 5.25 -3.93
N PRO A 85 0.58 6.02 -4.80
CA PRO A 85 1.05 6.24 -6.17
C PRO A 85 2.40 6.97 -6.24
N HIS A 86 2.68 7.87 -5.29
CA HIS A 86 3.95 8.60 -5.24
C HIS A 86 5.13 7.72 -4.83
N GLY A 87 4.95 6.85 -3.82
CA GLY A 87 6.01 5.92 -3.41
C GLY A 87 6.33 4.90 -4.49
N VAL A 88 5.32 4.47 -5.26
CA VAL A 88 5.53 3.62 -6.45
C VAL A 88 6.36 4.36 -7.51
N ASN A 89 6.06 5.62 -7.81
CA ASN A 89 6.85 6.42 -8.75
C ASN A 89 8.31 6.58 -8.30
N GLU A 90 8.55 6.84 -7.01
CA GLU A 90 9.92 6.94 -6.47
C GLU A 90 10.67 5.63 -6.59
N LEU A 91 10.06 4.51 -6.21
CA LEU A 91 10.66 3.17 -6.37
C LEU A 91 10.93 2.83 -7.83
N TRP A 92 10.00 3.19 -8.72
CA TRP A 92 10.15 2.97 -10.15
C TRP A 92 11.32 3.77 -10.73
N ALA A 93 11.45 5.04 -10.35
CA ALA A 93 12.57 5.88 -10.75
C ALA A 93 13.91 5.29 -10.27
N LEU A 94 14.01 4.88 -8.99
CA LEU A 94 15.21 4.24 -8.45
C LEU A 94 15.56 2.94 -9.17
N TRP A 95 14.55 2.14 -9.55
CA TRP A 95 14.76 0.91 -10.30
C TRP A 95 15.29 1.18 -11.71
N LEU A 96 14.75 2.18 -12.40
CA LEU A 96 15.22 2.61 -13.72
C LEU A 96 16.66 3.15 -13.66
N GLU A 97 16.98 3.96 -12.64
CA GLU A 97 18.34 4.46 -12.42
C GLU A 97 19.32 3.31 -12.18
N ARG A 98 18.94 2.32 -11.36
CA ARG A 98 19.76 1.12 -11.14
C ARG A 98 20.03 0.39 -12.45
N LYS A 99 19.01 0.15 -13.27
CA LYS A 99 19.17 -0.51 -14.58
C LYS A 99 20.03 0.29 -15.55
N ARG A 100 19.98 1.61 -15.49
CA ARG A 100 20.83 2.49 -16.30
C ARG A 100 22.29 2.48 -15.86
N SER A 101 22.54 2.26 -14.57
CA SER A 101 23.88 2.18 -13.98
C SER A 101 24.53 0.80 -14.09
N GLU A 102 23.80 -0.25 -14.50
CA GLU A 102 24.41 -1.52 -14.90
C GLU A 102 25.15 -1.28 -16.22
N PRO A 103 26.50 -1.34 -16.26
CA PRO A 103 27.24 -1.16 -17.50
C PRO A 103 26.81 -2.26 -18.46
N SER A 104 26.40 -1.83 -19.67
CA SER A 104 26.25 -2.69 -20.84
C SER A 104 27.43 -3.67 -20.83
N LYS A 105 27.16 -4.96 -20.60
CA LYS A 105 28.12 -6.00 -20.91
C LYS A 105 28.29 -5.90 -22.43
N SER A 106 29.34 -5.19 -22.84
CA SER A 106 29.79 -5.15 -24.22
C SER A 106 30.02 -6.58 -24.67
N GLU A 107 29.17 -7.04 -25.59
CA GLU A 107 29.41 -8.22 -26.42
C GLU A 107 30.67 -8.05 -27.28
#